data_AF-A0A3B0XFU7-F1
#
_entry.id   AF-A0A3B0XFU7-F1
#
_cell.length_a   1.000
_cell.length_b   1.000
_cell.length_c   1.000
_cell.angle_alpha   90.00
_cell.angle_beta   90.00
_cell.angle_gamma   90.00
#
_symmetry.space_group_name_H-M   'P 1'
#
loop_
_entity.id
_entity.type
_entity.pdbx_description
1 polymer ?
#
loop_
_entity_poly.entity_id
_entity_poly.type
_entity_poly.pdbx_seq_one_letter_code
_entity_poly.pdbx_strand_id
1 'polypeptide(L)'
;MSKKIYTKPERVPSHAGRVLKSGFIDQYELRIETVAELLGITRGHLSRIINAHSPVTPDIALKLEILTKTPASQWLTIQSKYDAYMMEQETEFKKYKEALNNWVVNSLPMPPQERRSDKKTQKLVTKAAGIAKQLGKKKNAA
;
A
#
# COMPACT_ATOMS: atom_id res chain seq x y z
N MET A 1 -3.88 3.32 -37.35
CA MET A 1 -3.46 4.20 -36.24
C MET A 1 -3.25 3.34 -35.00
N SER A 2 -2.00 3.03 -34.66
CA SER A 2 -1.67 2.19 -33.51
C SER A 2 -2.03 2.92 -32.21
N LYS A 3 -2.89 2.32 -31.39
CA LYS A 3 -3.14 2.80 -30.02
C LYS A 3 -1.81 2.73 -29.27
N LYS A 4 -1.18 3.87 -29.00
CA LYS A 4 -0.11 3.96 -27.99
C LYS A 4 -0.74 3.59 -26.66
N ILE A 5 -0.59 2.33 -26.25
CA ILE A 5 -0.88 1.91 -24.88
C ILE A 5 0.18 2.60 -24.02
N TYR A 6 -0.23 3.50 -23.13
CA TYR A 6 0.66 4.02 -22.11
C TYR A 6 0.98 2.87 -21.15
N THR A 7 2.11 2.20 -21.37
CA THR A 7 2.67 1.25 -20.42
C THR A 7 3.47 2.08 -19.42
N LYS A 8 2.93 2.25 -18.20
CA LYS A 8 3.68 2.85 -17.10
C LYS A 8 4.98 2.04 -16.94
N PRO A 9 6.18 2.64 -17.03
CA PRO A 9 7.40 1.89 -16.78
C PRO A 9 7.34 1.44 -15.32
N GLU A 10 7.12 0.15 -15.12
CA GLU A 10 6.99 -0.47 -13.81
C GLU A 10 8.40 -0.59 -13.21
N ARG A 11 8.97 0.55 -12.84
CA ARG A 11 10.19 0.58 -12.05
C ARG A 11 9.87 -0.08 -10.72
N VAL A 12 10.56 -1.18 -10.42
CA VAL A 12 10.45 -1.88 -9.15
C VAL A 12 10.67 -0.87 -8.03
N PRO A 13 9.70 -0.67 -7.12
CA PRO A 13 9.89 0.24 -5.99
C PRO A 13 11.05 -0.25 -5.13
N SER A 14 11.83 0.68 -4.59
CA SER A 14 12.94 0.35 -3.70
C SER A 14 12.43 0.12 -2.27
N HIS A 15 12.95 -0.89 -1.58
CA HIS A 15 12.74 -1.07 -0.14
C HIS A 15 13.31 0.12 0.63
N ALA A 16 12.60 0.62 1.64
CA ALA A 16 13.01 1.81 2.39
C ALA A 16 14.38 1.65 3.04
N GLY A 17 14.69 0.47 3.58
CA GLY A 17 16.02 0.16 4.11
C GLY A 17 17.15 0.21 3.08
N ARG A 18 16.90 -0.12 1.80
CA ARG A 18 17.92 0.03 0.74
C ARG A 18 18.16 1.50 0.43
N VAL A 19 17.10 2.30 0.44
CA VAL A 19 17.19 3.77 0.28
C VAL A 19 17.98 4.39 1.43
N LEU A 20 17.74 3.94 2.66
CA LEU A 20 18.52 4.35 3.84
C LEU A 20 20.00 4.02 3.67
N LYS A 21 20.32 2.80 3.20
CA LYS A 21 21.69 2.37 2.99
C LYS A 21 22.41 3.27 1.98
N SER A 22 21.86 3.43 0.77
CA SER A 22 22.53 4.19 -0.29
C SER A 22 22.49 5.71 -0.06
N GLY A 23 21.38 6.23 0.47
CA GLY A 23 21.13 7.68 0.58
C GLY A 23 21.59 8.32 1.88
N PHE A 24 22.02 7.52 2.86
CA PHE A 24 22.47 8.04 4.15
C PHE A 24 23.74 7.31 4.63
N ILE A 25 23.67 5.99 4.83
CA ILE A 25 24.79 5.26 5.43
C ILE A 25 26.03 5.31 4.52
N ASP A 26 25.87 4.91 3.26
CA ASP A 26 26.96 4.87 2.29
C ASP A 26 27.40 6.31 1.91
N GLN A 27 26.45 7.25 1.78
CA GLN A 27 26.73 8.65 1.41
C GLN A 27 27.56 9.40 2.47
N TYR A 28 27.33 9.12 3.75
CA TYR A 28 28.06 9.75 4.86
C TYR A 28 29.14 8.83 5.46
N GLU A 29 29.45 7.70 4.79
CA GLU A 29 30.45 6.72 5.22
C GLU A 29 30.27 6.25 6.68
N LEU A 30 29.02 6.14 7.12
CA LEU A 30 28.69 5.80 8.49
C LEU A 30 28.83 4.31 8.74
N ARG A 31 29.29 3.96 9.94
CA ARG A 31 29.29 2.58 10.42
C ARG A 31 27.86 2.13 10.75
N ILE A 32 27.51 0.92 10.34
CA ILE A 32 26.18 0.33 10.59
C ILE A 32 25.91 0.25 12.11
N GLU A 33 26.95 -0.04 12.89
CA GLU A 33 26.90 -0.10 14.35
C GLU A 33 26.45 1.24 14.94
N THR A 34 27.08 2.34 14.53
CA THR A 34 26.75 3.69 15.00
C THR A 34 25.32 4.08 14.63
N VAL A 35 24.88 3.78 13.41
CA VAL A 35 23.50 4.08 12.98
C VAL A 35 22.49 3.26 13.79
N ALA A 36 22.78 2.00 14.09
CA ALA A 36 21.91 1.16 14.90
C ALA A 36 21.77 1.69 16.33
N GLU A 37 22.89 2.13 16.93
CA GLU A 37 22.91 2.77 18.25
C GLU A 37 22.09 4.07 18.27
N LEU A 38 22.27 4.94 17.27
CA LEU A 38 21.49 6.19 17.15
C LEU A 38 19.98 5.94 17.00
N LEU A 39 19.60 4.84 16.34
CA LEU A 39 18.21 4.41 16.22
C LEU A 39 17.71 3.62 17.44
N GLY A 40 18.58 3.30 18.40
CA GLY A 40 18.24 2.48 19.57
C GLY A 40 17.71 1.10 19.17
N ILE A 41 18.32 0.47 18.16
CA ILE A 41 18.02 -0.90 17.72
C ILE A 41 19.30 -1.73 17.65
N THR A 42 19.18 -3.05 17.60
CA THR A 42 20.37 -3.90 17.44
C THR A 42 20.95 -3.75 16.04
N ARG A 43 22.27 -3.88 15.91
CA ARG A 43 22.96 -3.95 14.60
C ARG A 43 22.36 -5.00 13.67
N GLY A 44 22.00 -6.16 14.22
CA GLY A 44 21.35 -7.25 13.48
C GLY A 44 19.99 -6.83 12.91
N HIS A 45 19.19 -6.09 13.69
CA HIS A 45 17.92 -5.57 13.21
C HIS A 45 18.12 -4.56 12.07
N LEU A 46 19.03 -3.58 12.24
CA LEU A 46 19.34 -2.63 11.18
C LEU A 46 19.85 -3.33 9.92
N SER A 47 20.72 -4.34 10.07
CA SER A 47 21.23 -5.14 8.96
C SER A 47 20.11 -5.81 8.16
N ARG A 48 19.10 -6.38 8.84
CA ARG A 48 17.93 -6.96 8.17
C ARG A 48 17.13 -5.90 7.41
N ILE A 49 16.99 -4.71 7.98
CA ILE A 49 16.26 -3.60 7.33
C ILE A 49 16.98 -3.15 6.05
N ILE A 50 18.28 -2.86 6.13
CA ILE A 50 19.04 -2.35 4.96
C ILE A 50 19.16 -3.37 3.83
N ASN A 51 19.11 -4.66 4.17
CA ASN A 51 19.12 -5.77 3.21
C ASN A 51 17.72 -6.18 2.73
N ALA A 52 16.66 -5.44 3.10
CA ALA A 52 15.27 -5.70 2.73
C ALA A 52 14.71 -7.05 3.24
N HIS A 53 15.21 -7.53 4.39
CA HIS A 53 14.69 -8.70 5.11
C HIS A 53 13.76 -8.32 6.26
N SER A 54 13.63 -7.03 6.58
CA SER A 54 12.69 -6.52 7.58
C SER A 54 12.21 -5.12 7.15
N PRO A 55 10.92 -4.81 7.30
CA PRO A 55 10.37 -3.54 6.86
C PRO A 55 10.81 -2.39 7.77
N VAL A 56 10.77 -1.17 7.25
CA VAL A 56 10.79 0.04 8.08
C VAL A 56 9.40 0.22 8.70
N THR A 57 9.30 -0.05 10.00
CA THR A 57 8.08 0.13 10.79
C THR A 57 7.84 1.60 11.17
N PRO A 58 6.64 1.99 11.62
CA PRO A 58 6.35 3.37 12.02
C PRO A 58 7.27 3.93 13.12
N ASP A 59 7.65 3.11 14.10
CA ASP A 59 8.58 3.53 15.16
C ASP A 59 9.98 3.82 14.60
N ILE A 60 10.46 3.01 13.65
CA ILE A 60 11.75 3.23 12.99
C ILE A 60 11.67 4.45 12.09
N ALA A 61 10.56 4.64 11.36
CA ALA A 61 10.37 5.80 10.50
C ALA A 61 10.43 7.12 11.27
N LEU A 62 9.86 7.19 12.47
CA LEU A 62 9.96 8.37 13.35
C LEU A 62 11.39 8.64 13.82
N LYS A 63 12.14 7.58 14.14
CA LYS A 63 13.56 7.70 14.51
C LYS A 63 14.41 8.16 13.33
N LEU A 64 14.13 7.63 12.14
CA LEU A 64 14.78 8.03 10.90
C LEU A 64 14.47 9.49 10.56
N GLU A 65 13.27 9.99 10.84
CA GLU A 65 12.96 11.40 10.65
C GLU A 65 13.89 12.32 11.43
N ILE A 66 14.14 11.99 12.69
CA ILE A 66 15.06 12.76 13.53
C ILE A 66 16.49 12.68 12.99
N LEU A 67 16.92 11.49 12.56
CA LEU A 67 18.28 11.20 12.09
C LEU A 67 18.58 11.82 10.73
N THR A 68 17.68 11.67 9.75
CA THR A 68 17.90 12.06 8.35
C THR A 68 17.22 13.37 7.97
N LYS A 69 16.46 13.98 8.88
CA LYS A 69 15.61 15.16 8.62
C LYS A 69 14.62 14.96 7.48
N THR A 70 14.25 13.71 7.21
CA THR A 70 13.28 13.33 6.18
C THR A 70 11.99 12.87 6.84
N PRO A 71 10.80 13.40 6.50
CA PRO A 71 9.57 13.04 7.18
C PRO A 71 9.31 11.52 7.22
N ALA A 72 8.85 11.01 8.37
CA ALA A 72 8.52 9.61 8.59
C ALA A 72 7.49 9.10 7.57
N SER A 73 6.56 9.96 7.16
CA SER A 73 5.57 9.68 6.12
C SER A 73 6.21 9.33 4.78
N GLN A 74 7.36 9.91 4.44
CA GLN A 74 8.08 9.57 3.21
C GLN A 74 8.70 8.19 3.31
N TRP A 75 9.35 7.86 4.43
CA TRP A 75 9.90 6.52 4.68
C TRP A 75 8.80 5.44 4.60
N LEU A 76 7.66 5.68 5.25
CA LEU A 76 6.51 4.77 5.22
C LEU A 76 5.89 4.67 3.82
N THR A 77 5.90 5.75 3.04
CA THR A 77 5.42 5.71 1.65
C THR A 77 6.33 4.85 0.78
N ILE A 78 7.65 4.94 0.96
CA ILE A 78 8.62 4.09 0.24
C ILE A 78 8.40 2.62 0.62
N GLN A 79 8.31 2.32 1.92
CA GLN A 79 8.07 0.97 2.41
C GLN A 79 6.75 0.39 1.90
N SER A 80 5.65 1.14 2.03
CA SER A 80 4.33 0.71 1.58
C SER A 80 4.29 0.39 0.08
N LYS A 81 4.98 1.18 -0.75
CA LYS A 81 5.08 0.91 -2.19
C LYS A 81 5.83 -0.38 -2.47
N TYR A 82 6.92 -0.63 -1.75
CA TYR A 82 7.68 -1.87 -1.85
C TYR A 82 6.84 -3.07 -1.42
N ASP A 83 6.21 -2.99 -0.25
CA ASP A 83 5.41 -4.08 0.31
C ASP A 83 4.25 -4.44 -0.62
N ALA A 84 3.53 -3.44 -1.13
CA ALA A 84 2.45 -3.65 -2.09
C ALA A 84 2.95 -4.35 -3.36
N TYR A 85 4.09 -3.91 -3.92
CA TYR A 85 4.68 -4.55 -5.09
C TYR A 85 5.07 -6.01 -4.80
N MET A 86 5.70 -6.30 -3.66
CA MET A 86 6.08 -7.66 -3.30
C MET A 86 4.86 -8.57 -3.14
N MET A 87 3.80 -8.10 -2.48
CA MET A 87 2.52 -8.82 -2.36
C MET A 87 1.90 -9.08 -3.73
N GLU A 88 1.94 -8.09 -4.64
CA GLU A 88 1.44 -8.27 -5.99
C GLU A 88 2.22 -9.32 -6.80
N GLN A 89 3.46 -9.63 -6.42
CA GLN A 89 4.24 -10.69 -7.07
C GLN A 89 3.89 -12.10 -6.60
N GLU A 90 3.28 -12.25 -5.42
CA GLU A 90 2.92 -13.55 -4.86
C GLU A 90 1.91 -14.29 -5.74
N THR A 91 2.18 -15.56 -6.02
CA THR A 91 1.35 -16.39 -6.91
C THR A 91 -0.07 -16.54 -6.40
N GLU A 92 -0.25 -16.71 -5.09
CA GLU A 92 -1.56 -16.85 -4.47
C GLU A 92 -2.35 -15.54 -4.53
N PHE A 93 -1.69 -14.41 -4.30
CA PHE A 93 -2.32 -13.10 -4.46
C PHE A 93 -2.72 -12.82 -5.92
N LYS A 94 -1.92 -13.25 -6.91
CA LYS A 94 -2.27 -13.12 -8.33
C LYS A 94 -3.55 -13.87 -8.68
N LYS A 95 -3.68 -15.13 -8.24
CA LYS A 95 -4.90 -15.93 -8.43
C LYS A 95 -6.11 -15.27 -7.75
N TYR A 96 -5.93 -14.81 -6.52
CA TYR A 96 -6.97 -14.09 -5.77
C TYR A 96 -7.40 -12.80 -6.49
N LYS A 97 -6.44 -11.99 -6.96
CA LYS A 97 -6.67 -10.75 -7.69
C LYS A 97 -7.45 -11.01 -8.99
N GLU A 98 -7.10 -12.06 -9.73
CA GLU A 98 -7.83 -12.46 -10.94
C GLU A 98 -9.27 -12.87 -10.64
N ALA A 99 -9.48 -13.75 -9.66
CA ALA A 99 -10.81 -14.19 -9.24
C ALA A 99 -11.68 -13.01 -8.77
N LEU A 100 -11.11 -12.12 -7.96
CA LEU A 100 -11.80 -10.93 -7.47
C LEU A 100 -12.12 -9.96 -8.62
N ASN A 101 -11.19 -9.72 -9.54
CA ASN A 101 -11.44 -8.87 -10.72
C ASN A 101 -12.56 -9.44 -11.59
N ASN A 102 -12.56 -10.74 -11.84
CA ASN A 102 -13.62 -11.40 -12.59
C ASN A 102 -14.98 -11.25 -11.88
N TRP A 103 -15.03 -11.45 -10.57
CA TRP A 103 -16.25 -11.21 -9.78
C TRP A 103 -16.70 -9.74 -9.85
N VAL A 104 -15.78 -8.79 -9.70
CA VAL A 104 -16.06 -7.34 -9.77
C VAL A 104 -16.65 -6.98 -11.12
N VAL A 105 -16.04 -7.41 -12.22
CA VAL A 105 -16.50 -7.11 -13.59
C VAL A 105 -17.88 -7.71 -13.86
N ASN A 106 -18.15 -8.93 -13.38
CA ASN A 106 -19.38 -9.64 -13.69
C ASN A 106 -20.53 -9.33 -12.71
N SER A 107 -20.23 -8.94 -11.47
CA SER A 107 -21.22 -8.81 -10.38
C SER A 107 -21.44 -7.38 -9.90
N LEU A 108 -20.44 -6.49 -10.03
CA LEU A 108 -20.63 -5.07 -9.74
C LEU A 108 -21.09 -4.36 -11.02
N PRO A 109 -22.30 -3.76 -11.01
CA PRO A 109 -23.08 -3.56 -12.23
C PRO A 109 -22.55 -2.54 -13.23
N MET A 110 -21.41 -1.84 -12.98
CA MET A 110 -20.72 -0.97 -13.96
C MET A 110 -19.56 -0.16 -13.32
N PRO A 111 -18.60 0.35 -14.14
CA PRO A 111 -17.60 1.34 -13.72
C PRO A 111 -18.24 2.60 -13.11
N PRO A 112 -17.55 3.35 -12.21
CA PRO A 112 -18.06 4.58 -11.58
C PRO A 112 -18.69 5.60 -12.55
N GLN A 113 -18.17 5.69 -13.77
CA GLN A 113 -18.59 6.65 -14.79
C GLN A 113 -19.98 6.34 -15.36
N GLU A 114 -20.33 5.06 -15.49
CA GLU A 114 -21.60 4.60 -16.08
C GLU A 114 -22.73 4.49 -15.04
N ARG A 115 -22.39 4.58 -13.74
CA ARG A 115 -23.37 4.57 -12.64
C ARG A 115 -24.27 5.81 -12.57
N ARG A 116 -23.87 6.95 -13.14
CA ARG A 116 -24.69 8.18 -13.14
C ARG A 116 -25.81 8.16 -14.19
N SER A 117 -25.67 7.37 -15.24
CA SER A 117 -26.54 7.42 -16.43
C SER A 117 -27.58 6.29 -16.49
N ASP A 118 -27.36 5.15 -15.80
CA ASP A 118 -28.28 4.01 -15.88
C ASP A 118 -29.39 4.05 -14.80
N LYS A 119 -30.64 4.21 -15.27
CA LYS A 119 -31.87 4.21 -14.45
C LYS A 119 -32.09 2.88 -13.70
N LYS A 120 -31.56 1.76 -14.19
CA LYS A 120 -31.71 0.44 -13.55
C LYS A 120 -30.85 0.31 -12.29
N THR A 121 -29.65 0.90 -12.33
CA THR A 121 -28.69 0.96 -11.22
C THR A 121 -29.15 1.94 -10.14
N GLN A 122 -29.74 3.08 -10.53
CA GLN A 122 -30.41 3.99 -9.58
C GLN A 122 -31.56 3.31 -8.83
N LYS A 123 -32.35 2.45 -9.49
CA LYS A 123 -33.40 1.64 -8.84
C LYS A 123 -32.86 0.60 -7.85
N LEU A 124 -31.70 -0.01 -8.10
CA LEU A 124 -31.06 -0.95 -7.18
C LEU A 124 -30.47 -0.26 -5.93
N VAL A 125 -29.81 0.89 -6.12
CA VAL A 125 -29.25 1.69 -5.02
C VAL A 125 -30.37 2.24 -4.11
N THR A 126 -31.46 2.74 -4.70
CA THR A 126 -32.63 3.20 -3.93
C THR A 126 -33.35 2.06 -3.20
N LYS A 127 -33.40 0.85 -3.79
CA LYS A 127 -33.96 -0.34 -3.14
C LYS A 127 -33.08 -0.81 -1.97
N ALA A 128 -31.75 -0.77 -2.12
CA ALA A 128 -30.81 -1.08 -1.03
C ALA A 128 -30.89 -0.08 0.14
N ALA A 129 -31.05 1.21 -0.14
CA ALA A 129 -31.28 2.24 0.89
C ALA A 129 -32.61 2.02 1.64
N GLY A 130 -33.66 1.55 0.95
CA GLY A 130 -34.93 1.19 1.57
C GLY A 130 -34.83 -0.01 2.53
N ILE A 131 -34.05 -1.03 2.16
CA ILE A 131 -33.78 -2.21 2.99
C ILE A 131 -32.97 -1.83 4.25
N ALA A 132 -31.96 -0.98 4.11
CA ALA A 132 -31.20 -0.47 5.25
C ALA A 132 -32.09 0.33 6.23
N LYS A 133 -33.05 1.11 5.72
CA LYS A 133 -34.02 1.87 6.53
C LYS A 133 -35.02 0.96 7.27
N GLN A 134 -35.39 -0.18 6.68
CA GLN A 134 -36.22 -1.21 7.32
C GLN A 134 -35.47 -2.01 8.40
N LEU A 135 -34.20 -2.34 8.15
CA LEU A 135 -33.35 -3.03 9.13
C LEU A 135 -33.01 -2.12 10.33
N GLY A 136 -32.86 -0.81 10.11
CA GLY A 136 -32.70 0.18 11.18
C GLY A 136 -33.94 0.37 12.05
N LYS A 137 -35.16 0.31 11.47
CA LYS A 137 -36.41 0.39 12.25
C LYS A 137 -36.68 -0.86 13.10
N LYS A 138 -36.25 -2.04 12.66
CA LYS A 138 -36.42 -3.29 13.43
C LYS A 138 -35.55 -3.38 14.69
N LYS A 139 -34.45 -2.64 14.77
CA LYS A 139 -33.59 -2.60 15.98
C LYS A 139 -34.14 -1.72 17.11
N ASN A 140 -35.05 -0.79 16.81
CA ASN A 140 -35.60 0.16 17.79
C ASN A 140 -37.01 -0.21 18.28
N ALA A 141 -37.47 -1.44 18.03
CA ALA A 141 -38.79 -1.94 18.41
C ALA A 141 -38.72 -3.21 19.29
N ALA A 142 -37.57 -3.46 19.92
CA ALA A 142 -37.36 -4.49 20.94
C ALA A 142 -37.00 -3.82 22.27
#